data_AF-A0A3P8DKA4-F1
#
_entry.id   AF-A0A3P8DKA4-F1
#
_cell.length_a   1.000
_cell.length_b   1.000
_cell.length_c   1.000
_cell.angle_alpha   90.00
_cell.angle_beta   90.00
_cell.angle_gamma   90.00
#
_symmetry.space_group_name_H-M   'P 1'
#
loop_
_entity.id
_entity.type
_entity.pdbx_description
1 polymer ?
#
loop_
_entity_poly.entity_id
_entity_poly.type
_entity_poly.pdbx_seq_one_letter_code
_entity_poly.pdbx_strand_id
1 'polypeptide(L)'
;MQNNVEELFGLLNFLEPEKFNCSATFVAEYGELKTEEQVERLKTVLKPMMLRRLKEDVEKSLAPKEETVVEVELTNIQKKYYRAIMERNFSFLCKGSSTNAPNLMNIMMELRKCCNHPFLIKGAEDAILSEFQANDNALSEDDLTFRTMVYASGKLVLIHKLLPKLRADGHKVLIFSQMIRVLDILEDYLVHQGFQFERIDGRIHGPLRQEAIDRFSIDPDKFVFLLCTKAGGLGINLTAADVVIIYDSDWNPQNDLQAQARCHRIGQQKMVKVYRLITRNTYEREMFDRASLKLGLDRAVLQSMGSKEARQVCVLN
;
A
#
# COMPACT_ATOMS: atom_id res chain seq x y z
N MET A 1 -14.48 7.43 -1.53
CA MET A 1 -15.66 7.12 -0.69
C MET A 1 -15.38 5.79 -0.05
N GLN A 2 -15.45 5.69 1.27
CA GLN A 2 -14.45 4.94 2.04
C GLN A 2 -14.64 3.41 2.16
N ASN A 3 -15.52 2.78 1.38
CA ASN A 3 -15.62 1.33 1.05
C ASN A 3 -17.05 0.73 1.15
N ASN A 4 -18.09 1.49 1.50
CA ASN A 4 -19.48 0.99 1.48
C ASN A 4 -20.51 2.10 1.16
N VAL A 5 -21.65 1.72 0.56
CA VAL A 5 -22.82 2.59 0.30
C VAL A 5 -23.41 3.13 1.62
N GLU A 6 -23.27 2.38 2.72
CA GLU A 6 -23.67 2.84 4.06
C GLU A 6 -22.85 4.05 4.56
N GLU A 7 -21.55 4.10 4.27
CA GLU A 7 -20.74 5.28 4.62
C GLU A 7 -21.11 6.48 3.76
N LEU A 8 -21.48 6.23 2.49
CA LEU A 8 -22.03 7.27 1.63
C LEU A 8 -23.33 7.83 2.21
N PHE A 9 -24.23 6.98 2.70
CA PHE A 9 -25.42 7.42 3.43
C PHE A 9 -25.05 8.27 4.64
N GLY A 10 -24.06 7.85 5.44
CA GLY A 10 -23.60 8.62 6.61
C GLY A 10 -23.17 10.04 6.25
N LEU A 11 -22.44 10.21 5.14
CA LEU A 11 -22.04 11.53 4.64
C LEU A 11 -23.22 12.34 4.08
N LEU A 12 -24.16 11.69 3.39
CA LEU A 12 -25.34 12.36 2.83
C LEU A 12 -26.34 12.78 3.90
N ASN A 13 -26.59 11.93 4.90
CA ASN A 13 -27.40 12.24 6.08
C ASN A 13 -26.79 13.41 6.87
N PHE A 14 -25.46 13.48 6.98
CA PHE A 14 -24.79 14.62 7.59
C PHE A 14 -25.02 15.93 6.81
N LEU A 15 -25.07 15.89 5.47
CA LEU A 15 -25.29 17.07 4.64
C LEU A 15 -26.77 17.49 4.59
N GLU A 16 -27.70 16.54 4.40
CA GLU A 16 -29.14 16.77 4.33
C GLU A 16 -29.92 15.69 5.10
N PRO A 17 -30.07 15.84 6.43
CA PRO A 17 -30.69 14.82 7.27
C PRO A 17 -32.19 14.63 7.01
N GLU A 18 -32.89 15.67 6.54
CA GLU A 18 -34.32 15.60 6.23
C GLU A 18 -34.61 14.75 4.99
N LYS A 19 -33.74 14.82 3.99
CA LYS A 19 -33.86 14.07 2.73
C LYS A 19 -33.35 12.63 2.87
N PHE A 20 -32.30 12.43 3.66
CA PHE A 20 -31.70 11.12 3.92
C PHE A 20 -31.91 10.71 5.36
N ASN A 21 -33.15 10.45 5.77
CA ASN A 21 -33.51 10.18 7.16
C ASN A 21 -33.37 8.69 7.56
N CYS A 22 -33.33 7.77 6.59
CA CYS A 22 -33.39 6.33 6.85
C CYS A 22 -32.31 5.56 6.07
N SER A 23 -31.35 5.00 6.81
CA SER A 23 -30.29 4.16 6.25
C SER A 23 -30.86 2.90 5.58
N ALA A 24 -31.84 2.24 6.22
CA ALA A 24 -32.40 0.99 5.72
C ALA A 24 -33.07 1.15 4.35
N THR A 25 -33.80 2.26 4.14
CA THR A 25 -34.43 2.57 2.84
C THR A 25 -33.37 2.82 1.77
N PHE A 26 -32.33 3.58 2.12
CA PHE A 26 -31.24 3.89 1.18
C PHE A 26 -30.43 2.64 0.79
N VAL A 27 -30.15 1.75 1.74
CA VAL A 27 -29.44 0.48 1.48
C VAL A 27 -30.32 -0.50 0.69
N ALA A 28 -31.64 -0.53 0.93
CA ALA A 28 -32.55 -1.35 0.12
C ALA A 28 -32.58 -0.89 -1.35
N GLU A 29 -32.48 0.42 -1.58
CA GLU A 29 -32.57 1.01 -2.92
C GLU A 29 -31.22 1.01 -3.67
N TYR A 30 -30.11 1.24 -2.96
CA TYR A 30 -28.77 1.47 -3.53
C TYR A 30 -27.67 0.56 -2.99
N GLY A 31 -27.92 -0.33 -2.02
CA GLY A 31 -26.88 -1.05 -1.29
C GLY A 31 -26.06 -2.04 -2.15
N GLU A 32 -26.69 -2.70 -3.11
CA GLU A 32 -26.01 -3.72 -3.93
C GLU A 32 -25.56 -3.22 -5.32
N LEU A 33 -26.08 -2.08 -5.79
CA LEU A 33 -25.76 -1.46 -7.09
C LEU A 33 -25.69 -2.48 -8.26
N LYS A 34 -26.69 -3.37 -8.36
CA LYS A 34 -26.71 -4.47 -9.33
C LYS A 34 -27.08 -4.03 -10.74
N THR A 35 -27.83 -2.94 -10.89
CA THR A 35 -28.32 -2.47 -12.19
C THR A 35 -27.77 -1.09 -12.56
N GLU A 36 -27.61 -0.84 -13.86
CA GLU A 36 -27.14 0.44 -14.39
C GLU A 36 -28.10 1.59 -14.01
N GLU A 37 -29.41 1.32 -13.95
CA GLU A 37 -30.42 2.30 -13.52
C GLU A 37 -30.24 2.75 -12.07
N GLN A 38 -29.96 1.82 -11.14
CA GLN A 38 -29.71 2.16 -9.73
C GLN A 38 -28.50 3.08 -9.62
N VAL A 39 -27.45 2.80 -10.41
CA VAL A 39 -26.26 3.63 -10.48
C VAL A 39 -26.61 5.01 -11.03
N GLU A 40 -27.39 5.13 -12.11
CA GLU A 40 -27.74 6.43 -12.71
C GLU A 40 -28.67 7.29 -11.82
N ARG A 41 -29.59 6.66 -11.08
CA ARG A 41 -30.41 7.34 -10.05
C ARG A 41 -29.54 7.89 -8.92
N LEU A 42 -28.64 7.07 -8.37
CA LEU A 42 -27.72 7.49 -7.31
C LEU A 42 -26.86 8.67 -7.76
N LYS A 43 -26.38 8.66 -9.02
CA LYS A 43 -25.62 9.79 -9.58
C LYS A 43 -26.42 11.08 -9.62
N THR A 44 -27.69 11.02 -10.01
CA THR A 44 -28.55 12.20 -10.11
C THR A 44 -28.72 12.86 -8.74
N VAL A 45 -28.85 12.03 -7.70
CA VAL A 45 -28.90 12.49 -6.30
C VAL A 45 -27.56 13.10 -5.85
N LEU A 46 -26.43 12.51 -6.24
CA LEU A 46 -25.09 13.00 -5.87
C LEU A 46 -24.63 14.24 -6.64
N LYS A 47 -25.11 14.46 -7.87
CA LYS A 47 -24.66 15.53 -8.78
C LYS A 47 -24.71 16.94 -8.16
N PRO A 48 -25.78 17.39 -7.49
CA PRO A 48 -25.81 18.71 -6.86
C PRO A 48 -24.95 18.82 -5.59
N MET A 49 -24.61 17.71 -4.95
CA MET A 49 -23.94 17.68 -3.65
C MET A 49 -22.43 17.44 -3.73
N MET A 50 -21.96 16.83 -4.82
CA MET A 50 -20.57 16.40 -4.96
C MET A 50 -19.96 16.94 -6.26
N LEU A 51 -19.02 17.86 -6.12
CA LEU A 51 -18.15 18.27 -7.22
C LEU A 51 -16.91 17.37 -7.25
N ARG A 52 -16.73 16.61 -8.33
CA ARG A 52 -15.56 15.77 -8.55
C ARG A 52 -14.93 16.08 -9.91
N ARG A 53 -13.62 16.32 -9.93
CA ARG A 53 -12.81 16.52 -11.15
C ARG A 53 -11.69 15.48 -11.20
N LEU A 54 -11.40 14.91 -12.36
CA LEU A 54 -10.22 14.05 -12.53
C LEU A 54 -8.99 14.91 -12.79
N LYS A 55 -7.80 14.43 -12.39
CA LYS A 55 -6.54 15.16 -12.64
C LYS A 55 -6.30 15.39 -14.13
N GLU A 56 -6.62 14.38 -14.94
CA GLU A 56 -6.51 14.41 -16.40
C GLU A 56 -7.44 15.45 -17.06
N ASP A 57 -8.60 15.73 -16.44
CA ASP A 57 -9.57 16.71 -16.95
C ASP A 57 -9.12 18.15 -16.71
N VAL A 58 -8.33 18.38 -15.65
CA VAL A 58 -7.93 19.72 -15.19
C VAL A 58 -6.55 20.12 -15.68
N GLU A 59 -5.61 19.16 -15.77
CA GLU A 59 -4.21 19.46 -16.05
C GLU A 59 -3.63 18.43 -17.03
N LYS A 60 -3.44 18.85 -18.29
CA LYS A 60 -2.90 18.00 -19.37
C LYS A 60 -1.37 17.85 -19.31
N SER A 61 -0.70 18.58 -18.42
CA SER A 61 0.76 18.62 -18.29
C SER A 61 1.34 17.62 -17.28
N LEU A 62 0.49 16.89 -16.53
CA LEU A 62 0.96 15.95 -15.53
C LEU A 62 1.62 14.73 -16.20
N ALA A 63 2.86 14.45 -15.82
CA ALA A 63 3.59 13.29 -16.32
C ALA A 63 2.81 11.97 -16.07
N PRO A 64 2.88 11.01 -17.00
CA PRO A 64 2.17 9.75 -16.87
C PRO A 64 2.67 8.95 -15.66
N LYS A 65 1.81 8.06 -15.17
CA LYS A 65 2.12 7.10 -14.11
C LYS A 65 1.95 5.68 -14.65
N GLU A 66 2.93 4.84 -14.38
CA GLU A 66 2.86 3.40 -14.66
C GLU A 66 2.88 2.63 -13.33
N GLU A 67 1.93 1.72 -13.14
CA GLU A 67 1.89 0.82 -11.98
C GLU A 67 2.19 -0.61 -12.41
N THR A 68 3.28 -1.17 -11.90
CA THR A 68 3.73 -2.54 -12.15
C THR A 68 3.55 -3.37 -10.88
N VAL A 69 2.77 -4.45 -10.96
CA VAL A 69 2.69 -5.45 -9.90
C VAL A 69 3.87 -6.40 -10.05
N VAL A 70 4.74 -6.45 -9.05
CA VAL A 70 5.91 -7.32 -9.03
C VAL A 70 5.62 -8.50 -8.12
N GLU A 71 5.47 -9.67 -8.73
CA GLU A 71 5.30 -10.91 -7.98
C GLU A 71 6.64 -11.39 -7.42
N VAL A 72 6.64 -11.66 -6.12
CA VAL A 72 7.81 -12.08 -5.35
C VAL A 72 7.56 -13.48 -4.79
N GLU A 73 8.56 -14.35 -4.91
CA GLU A 73 8.48 -15.69 -4.32
C GLU A 73 8.94 -15.67 -2.85
N LEU A 74 8.29 -16.49 -2.03
CA LEU A 74 8.76 -16.76 -0.66
C LEU A 74 10.10 -17.50 -0.69
N THR A 75 11.02 -17.09 0.19
CA THR A 75 12.26 -17.84 0.45
C THR A 75 11.96 -19.18 1.12
N ASN A 76 12.92 -20.10 1.15
CA ASN A 76 12.75 -21.38 1.85
C ASN A 76 12.47 -21.19 3.34
N ILE A 77 13.10 -20.19 3.95
CA ILE A 77 12.88 -19.80 5.35
C ILE A 77 11.44 -19.33 5.52
N GLN A 78 10.98 -18.39 4.68
CA GLN A 78 9.60 -17.92 4.77
C GLN A 78 8.60 -19.05 4.52
N LYS A 79 8.85 -19.97 3.57
CA LYS A 79 7.98 -21.14 3.35
C LYS A 79 7.88 -22.02 4.59
N LYS A 80 8.99 -22.25 5.31
CA LYS A 80 9.02 -23.00 6.58
C LYS A 80 8.14 -22.33 7.64
N TYR A 81 8.33 -21.03 7.88
CA TYR A 81 7.52 -20.28 8.86
C TYR A 81 6.05 -20.16 8.43
N TYR A 82 5.77 -19.90 7.16
CA TYR A 82 4.42 -19.78 6.62
C TYR A 82 3.63 -21.08 6.81
N ARG A 83 4.23 -22.24 6.50
CA ARG A 83 3.62 -23.56 6.76
C ARG A 83 3.41 -23.78 8.26
N ALA A 84 4.41 -23.51 9.10
CA ALA A 84 4.28 -23.67 10.54
C ALA A 84 3.14 -22.82 11.14
N ILE A 85 2.96 -21.57 10.67
CA ILE A 85 1.84 -20.70 11.08
C ILE A 85 0.50 -21.30 10.64
N MET A 86 0.41 -21.87 9.44
CA MET A 86 -0.82 -22.50 8.94
C MET A 86 -1.15 -23.81 9.67
N GLU A 87 -0.17 -24.69 9.83
CA GLU A 87 -0.34 -26.03 10.42
C GLU A 87 -0.70 -25.99 11.90
N ARG A 88 -0.08 -25.08 12.68
CA ARG A 88 -0.39 -24.87 14.10
C ARG A 88 -1.86 -24.53 14.32
N ASN A 89 -2.51 -23.92 13.32
CA ASN A 89 -3.93 -23.57 13.36
C ASN A 89 -4.83 -24.62 12.71
N PHE A 90 -4.36 -25.37 11.70
CA PHE A 90 -5.12 -26.46 11.08
C PHE A 90 -5.47 -27.55 12.09
N SER A 91 -4.53 -27.93 12.95
CA SER A 91 -4.77 -28.89 14.04
C SER A 91 -5.85 -28.44 15.05
N PHE A 92 -6.08 -27.13 15.17
CA PHE A 92 -7.13 -26.55 16.02
C PHE A 92 -8.48 -26.49 15.30
N LEU A 93 -8.49 -26.04 14.03
CA LEU A 93 -9.70 -25.95 13.21
C LEU A 93 -10.33 -27.32 12.93
N CYS A 94 -9.51 -28.35 12.70
CA CYS A 94 -9.99 -29.73 12.53
C CYS A 94 -10.59 -30.35 13.82
N LYS A 95 -10.30 -29.79 15.00
CA LYS A 95 -10.81 -30.30 16.29
C LYS A 95 -12.14 -29.70 16.73
N GLY A 96 -12.76 -28.82 15.93
CA GLY A 96 -14.17 -28.43 16.09
C GLY A 96 -14.56 -27.88 17.46
N SER A 97 -13.65 -27.22 18.20
CA SER A 97 -13.96 -26.73 19.54
C SER A 97 -14.60 -25.35 19.50
N SER A 98 -15.87 -25.27 19.91
CA SER A 98 -16.77 -24.11 19.83
C SER A 98 -16.56 -23.05 20.92
N THR A 99 -15.59 -23.21 21.83
CA THR A 99 -15.51 -22.36 23.03
C THR A 99 -14.33 -21.40 23.09
N ASN A 100 -13.37 -21.42 22.15
CA ASN A 100 -12.28 -20.43 22.08
C ASN A 100 -11.65 -20.42 20.67
N ALA A 101 -12.34 -19.87 19.67
CA ALA A 101 -11.72 -19.67 18.36
C ALA A 101 -10.45 -18.80 18.53
N PRO A 102 -9.25 -19.27 18.13
CA PRO A 102 -8.07 -18.41 18.12
C PRO A 102 -8.39 -17.22 17.23
N ASN A 103 -8.03 -16.02 17.69
CA ASN A 103 -8.36 -14.78 17.01
C ASN A 103 -7.77 -14.83 15.57
N LEU A 104 -8.61 -15.12 14.57
CA LEU A 104 -8.21 -15.30 13.17
C LEU A 104 -7.46 -14.07 12.63
N MET A 105 -7.74 -12.89 13.20
CA MET A 105 -7.01 -11.66 12.93
C MET A 105 -5.53 -11.75 13.31
N ASN A 106 -5.18 -12.46 14.38
CA ASN A 106 -3.78 -12.68 14.77
C ASN A 106 -3.07 -13.57 13.74
N ILE A 107 -3.75 -14.58 13.19
CA ILE A 107 -3.17 -15.45 12.15
C ILE A 107 -2.87 -14.66 10.88
N MET A 108 -3.85 -13.88 10.41
CA MET A 108 -3.64 -13.02 9.25
C MET A 108 -2.47 -12.06 9.49
N MET A 109 -2.39 -11.46 10.68
CA MET A 109 -1.27 -10.57 11.02
C MET A 109 0.09 -11.29 11.03
N GLU A 110 0.20 -12.51 11.56
CA GLU A 110 1.43 -13.29 11.52
C GLU A 110 1.81 -13.72 10.09
N LEU A 111 0.83 -14.09 9.25
CA LEU A 111 1.08 -14.33 7.83
C LEU A 111 1.58 -13.08 7.11
N ARG A 112 1.01 -11.90 7.42
CA ARG A 112 1.48 -10.62 6.90
C ARG A 112 2.93 -10.36 7.27
N LYS A 113 3.27 -10.56 8.55
CA LYS A 113 4.65 -10.45 9.04
C LYS A 113 5.57 -11.39 8.28
N CYS A 114 5.20 -12.66 8.13
CA CYS A 114 5.99 -13.65 7.41
C CYS A 114 6.25 -13.27 5.94
N CYS A 115 5.24 -12.74 5.23
CA CYS A 115 5.38 -12.31 3.83
C CYS A 115 6.29 -11.08 3.69
N ASN A 116 6.25 -10.17 4.67
CA ASN A 116 7.10 -8.98 4.68
C ASN A 116 8.56 -9.31 5.05
N HIS A 117 8.76 -9.93 6.21
CA HIS A 117 10.08 -10.37 6.67
C HIS A 117 9.97 -11.34 7.87
N PRO A 118 10.68 -12.50 7.87
CA PRO A 118 10.66 -13.44 8.99
C PRO A 118 11.03 -12.84 10.35
N PHE A 119 11.94 -11.86 10.42
CA PHE A 119 12.37 -11.22 11.69
C PHE A 119 11.24 -10.45 12.41
N LEU A 120 10.12 -10.22 11.73
CA LEU A 120 8.93 -9.67 12.37
C LEU A 120 8.25 -10.68 13.30
N ILE A 121 8.50 -11.97 13.10
CA ILE A 121 7.99 -13.07 13.93
C ILE A 121 8.87 -13.20 15.18
N LYS A 122 8.24 -13.26 16.34
CA LYS A 122 8.94 -13.31 17.63
C LYS A 122 9.83 -14.55 17.72
N GLY A 123 11.12 -14.35 17.99
CA GLY A 123 12.13 -15.42 18.13
C GLY A 123 12.55 -16.08 16.82
N ALA A 124 12.05 -15.63 15.66
CA ALA A 124 12.48 -16.16 14.38
C ALA A 124 13.88 -15.66 13.99
N GLU A 125 14.20 -14.41 14.32
CA GLU A 125 15.50 -13.79 14.04
C GLU A 125 16.65 -14.58 14.65
N ASP A 126 16.66 -14.80 15.96
CA ASP A 126 17.70 -15.56 16.67
C ASP A 126 17.85 -16.98 16.09
N ALA A 127 16.72 -17.65 15.81
CA ALA A 127 16.71 -19.00 15.27
C ALA A 127 17.30 -19.06 13.85
N ILE A 128 16.96 -18.10 13.00
CA ILE A 128 17.46 -18.00 11.63
C ILE A 128 18.96 -17.67 11.64
N LEU A 129 19.39 -16.73 12.48
CA LEU A 129 20.82 -16.38 12.61
C LEU A 129 21.63 -17.58 13.08
N SER A 130 21.12 -18.33 14.05
CA SER A 130 21.77 -19.56 14.54
C SER A 130 21.89 -20.64 13.46
N GLU A 131 20.85 -20.82 12.64
CA GLU A 131 20.86 -21.75 11.49
C GLU A 131 21.87 -21.31 10.41
N PHE A 132 22.07 -20.01 10.20
CA PHE A 132 23.04 -19.48 9.22
C PHE A 132 24.48 -19.53 9.72
N GLN A 133 24.72 -19.18 10.98
CA GLN A 133 26.02 -19.30 11.64
C GLN A 133 26.55 -20.74 11.56
N ALA A 134 25.70 -21.72 11.84
CA ALA A 134 26.09 -23.14 11.75
C ALA A 134 26.55 -23.57 10.35
N ASN A 135 26.12 -22.89 9.28
CA ASN A 135 26.42 -23.24 7.89
C ASN A 135 27.59 -22.45 7.30
N ASP A 136 27.96 -21.29 7.85
CA ASP A 136 28.96 -20.41 7.22
C ASP A 136 29.77 -19.61 8.26
N ASN A 137 30.85 -20.22 8.77
CA ASN A 137 31.72 -19.66 9.82
C ASN A 137 32.79 -18.68 9.31
N ALA A 138 32.82 -18.35 8.01
CA ALA A 138 33.92 -17.62 7.40
C ALA A 138 33.71 -16.09 7.33
N LEU A 139 32.50 -15.59 7.63
CA LEU A 139 32.15 -14.17 7.53
C LEU A 139 32.25 -13.46 8.89
N SER A 140 32.43 -12.14 8.85
CA SER A 140 32.24 -11.30 10.04
C SER A 140 30.79 -11.42 10.53
N GLU A 141 30.58 -11.22 11.84
CA GLU A 141 29.23 -11.35 12.45
C GLU A 141 28.24 -10.36 11.82
N ASP A 142 28.70 -9.14 11.52
CA ASP A 142 27.92 -8.09 10.88
C ASP A 142 27.53 -8.46 9.43
N ASP A 143 28.50 -8.92 8.62
CA ASP A 143 28.25 -9.32 7.24
C ASP A 143 27.32 -10.54 7.17
N LEU A 144 27.48 -11.49 8.09
CA LEU A 144 26.62 -12.66 8.17
C LEU A 144 25.18 -12.26 8.53
N THR A 145 25.01 -11.36 9.50
CA THR A 145 23.70 -10.86 9.92
C THR A 145 23.00 -10.14 8.78
N PHE A 146 23.72 -9.23 8.09
CA PHE A 146 23.20 -8.52 6.93
C PHE A 146 22.80 -9.48 5.80
N ARG A 147 23.66 -10.43 5.45
CA ARG A 147 23.38 -11.43 4.41
C ARG A 147 22.16 -12.26 4.78
N THR A 148 22.06 -12.70 6.03
CA THR A 148 20.93 -13.47 6.55
C THR A 148 19.64 -12.67 6.46
N MET A 149 19.66 -11.39 6.87
CA MET A 149 18.52 -10.47 6.75
C MET A 149 18.05 -10.37 5.28
N VAL A 150 18.95 -10.08 4.35
CA VAL A 150 18.59 -9.95 2.92
C VAL A 150 17.99 -11.23 2.36
N TYR A 151 18.63 -12.38 2.56
CA TYR A 151 18.18 -13.66 1.98
C TYR A 151 17.05 -14.34 2.76
N ALA A 152 16.69 -13.83 3.93
CA ALA A 152 15.54 -14.31 4.68
C ALA A 152 14.21 -13.90 4.04
N SER A 153 14.12 -12.76 3.35
CA SER A 153 12.88 -12.27 2.73
C SER A 153 13.00 -12.10 1.21
N GLY A 154 12.07 -12.70 0.46
CA GLY A 154 12.05 -12.56 -1.00
C GLY A 154 11.87 -11.11 -1.45
N LYS A 155 11.10 -10.32 -0.70
CA LYS A 155 10.89 -8.89 -1.00
C LYS A 155 12.18 -8.11 -0.78
N LEU A 156 12.93 -8.40 0.28
CA LEU A 156 14.20 -7.73 0.56
C LEU A 156 15.28 -8.15 -0.45
N VAL A 157 15.30 -9.41 -0.92
CA VAL A 157 16.15 -9.83 -2.05
C VAL A 157 15.85 -9.01 -3.31
N LEU A 158 14.57 -8.75 -3.61
CA LEU A 158 14.18 -7.93 -4.76
C LEU A 158 14.65 -6.48 -4.58
N ILE A 159 14.43 -5.89 -3.39
CA ILE A 159 14.90 -4.53 -3.05
C ILE A 159 16.42 -4.44 -3.22
N HIS A 160 17.16 -5.46 -2.75
CA HIS A 160 18.61 -5.54 -2.87
C HIS A 160 19.10 -5.54 -4.32
N LYS A 161 18.33 -6.09 -5.24
CA LYS A 161 18.64 -6.07 -6.69
C LYS A 161 18.14 -4.80 -7.40
N LEU A 162 17.06 -4.20 -6.91
CA LEU A 162 16.37 -3.09 -7.57
C LEU A 162 17.00 -1.73 -7.22
N LEU A 163 17.27 -1.47 -5.94
CA LEU A 163 17.76 -0.17 -5.48
C LEU A 163 19.10 0.25 -6.10
N PRO A 164 20.12 -0.62 -6.24
CA PRO A 164 21.36 -0.24 -6.90
C PRO A 164 21.17 0.20 -8.36
N LYS A 165 20.25 -0.44 -9.10
CA LYS A 165 19.92 -0.05 -10.48
C LYS A 165 19.25 1.31 -10.52
N LEU A 166 18.26 1.53 -9.64
CA LEU A 166 17.56 2.82 -9.56
C LEU A 166 18.51 3.97 -9.17
N ARG A 167 19.49 3.71 -8.28
CA ARG A 167 20.52 4.70 -7.94
C ARG A 167 21.43 4.99 -9.13
N ALA A 168 21.88 3.97 -9.85
CA ALA A 168 22.70 4.14 -11.05
C ALA A 168 21.99 4.96 -12.15
N ASP A 169 20.67 4.79 -12.27
CA ASP A 169 19.82 5.53 -13.20
C ASP A 169 19.46 6.95 -12.70
N GLY A 170 19.86 7.33 -11.47
CA GLY A 170 19.60 8.66 -10.91
C GLY A 170 18.15 8.90 -10.46
N HIS A 171 17.43 7.84 -10.11
CA HIS A 171 16.07 7.92 -9.59
C HIS A 171 16.05 8.21 -8.08
N LYS A 172 14.99 8.88 -7.60
CA LYS A 172 14.71 9.04 -6.16
C LYS A 172 13.50 8.18 -5.79
N VAL A 173 13.60 7.44 -4.68
CA VAL A 173 12.67 6.34 -4.37
C VAL A 173 11.90 6.61 -3.08
N LEU A 174 10.58 6.48 -3.13
CA LEU A 174 9.71 6.44 -1.95
C LEU A 174 9.36 4.98 -1.65
N ILE A 175 9.61 4.50 -0.43
CA ILE A 175 9.19 3.15 -0.01
C ILE A 175 8.10 3.28 1.05
N PHE A 176 6.91 2.78 0.72
CA PHE A 176 5.77 2.75 1.64
C PHE A 176 5.62 1.38 2.28
N SER A 177 5.42 1.38 3.60
CA SER A 177 5.01 0.19 4.34
C SER A 177 3.95 0.49 5.39
N GLN A 178 3.10 -0.50 5.69
CA GLN A 178 2.12 -0.41 6.78
C GLN A 178 2.76 -0.65 8.15
N MET A 179 3.82 -1.46 8.23
CA MET A 179 4.43 -1.87 9.49
C MET A 179 5.70 -1.05 9.77
N ILE A 180 5.73 -0.33 10.89
CA ILE A 180 6.91 0.45 11.29
C ILE A 180 8.16 -0.45 11.43
N ARG A 181 7.99 -1.68 11.94
CA ARG A 181 9.10 -2.65 12.05
C ARG A 181 9.69 -3.10 10.71
N VAL A 182 8.94 -2.99 9.60
CA VAL A 182 9.51 -3.21 8.26
C VAL A 182 10.41 -2.05 7.87
N LEU A 183 10.03 -0.82 8.23
CA LEU A 183 10.87 0.36 8.02
C LEU A 183 12.17 0.27 8.83
N ASP A 184 12.13 -0.27 10.06
CA ASP A 184 13.33 -0.54 10.87
C ASP A 184 14.30 -1.49 10.12
N ILE A 185 13.79 -2.61 9.58
CA ILE A 185 14.61 -3.57 8.81
C ILE A 185 15.16 -2.93 7.52
N LEU A 186 14.35 -2.11 6.83
CA LEU A 186 14.80 -1.40 5.63
C LEU A 186 15.86 -0.34 5.97
N GLU A 187 15.75 0.31 7.12
CA GLU A 187 16.73 1.27 7.63
C GLU A 187 18.09 0.60 7.87
N ASP A 188 18.12 -0.53 8.60
CA ASP A 188 19.35 -1.32 8.80
C ASP A 188 19.98 -1.74 7.46
N TYR A 189 19.14 -2.17 6.51
CA TYR A 189 19.58 -2.51 5.16
C TYR A 189 20.20 -1.32 4.41
N LEU A 190 19.56 -0.13 4.45
CA LEU A 190 20.05 1.06 3.76
C LEU A 190 21.35 1.59 4.36
N VAL A 191 21.47 1.55 5.70
CA VAL A 191 22.71 1.91 6.42
C VAL A 191 23.86 1.03 5.98
N HIS A 192 23.67 -0.30 6.00
CA HIS A 192 24.72 -1.24 5.60
C HIS A 192 25.11 -1.10 4.12
N GLN A 193 24.17 -0.73 3.24
CA GLN A 193 24.46 -0.47 1.83
C GLN A 193 25.05 0.92 1.56
N GLY A 194 25.13 1.79 2.56
CA GLY A 194 25.59 3.17 2.39
C GLY A 194 24.65 4.04 1.54
N PHE A 195 23.35 3.73 1.55
CA PHE A 195 22.33 4.57 0.92
C PHE A 195 21.84 5.63 1.90
N GLN A 196 21.93 6.90 1.52
CA GLN A 196 21.39 8.00 2.31
C GLN A 196 19.87 8.03 2.18
N PHE A 197 19.17 8.14 3.31
CA PHE A 197 17.72 8.14 3.35
C PHE A 197 17.14 9.15 4.35
N GLU A 198 15.83 9.34 4.27
CA GLU A 198 15.00 10.01 5.27
C GLU A 198 13.84 9.07 5.65
N ARG A 199 13.26 9.27 6.83
CA ARG A 199 12.16 8.44 7.33
C ARG A 199 11.09 9.28 7.99
N ILE A 200 9.82 8.99 7.67
CA ILE A 200 8.67 9.52 8.39
C ILE A 200 7.73 8.37 8.77
N ASP A 201 7.49 8.25 10.08
CA ASP A 201 6.44 7.41 10.64
C ASP A 201 5.57 8.20 11.63
N GLY A 202 4.66 7.51 12.30
CA GLY A 202 3.71 8.11 13.25
C GLY A 202 4.33 8.68 14.53
N ARG A 203 5.63 8.44 14.79
CA ARG A 203 6.33 8.92 15.98
C ARG A 203 6.97 10.30 15.78
N ILE A 204 7.16 10.74 14.54
CA ILE A 204 7.83 12.01 14.22
C ILE A 204 6.84 13.18 14.31
N HIS A 205 7.18 14.16 15.13
CA HIS A 205 6.40 15.39 15.31
C HIS A 205 6.44 16.31 14.07
N GLY A 206 5.40 17.14 13.91
CA GLY A 206 5.14 17.94 12.70
C GLY A 206 6.32 18.76 12.15
N PRO A 207 7.05 19.55 12.95
CA PRO A 207 8.16 20.37 12.44
C PRO A 207 9.29 19.55 11.82
N LEU A 208 9.74 18.51 12.54
CA LEU A 208 10.78 17.59 12.08
C LEU A 208 10.39 16.86 10.78
N ARG A 209 9.08 16.65 10.59
CA ARG A 209 8.56 16.08 9.35
C ARG A 209 8.82 16.99 8.16
N GLN A 210 8.55 18.29 8.30
CA GLN A 210 8.76 19.24 7.21
C GLN A 210 10.25 19.36 6.88
N GLU A 211 11.10 19.40 7.90
CA GLU A 211 12.56 19.41 7.69
C GLU A 211 13.05 18.17 6.94
N ALA A 212 12.52 16.98 7.24
CA ALA A 212 12.85 15.76 6.50
C ALA A 212 12.39 15.81 5.03
N ILE A 213 11.22 16.38 4.77
CA ILE A 213 10.69 16.61 3.40
C ILE A 213 11.59 17.58 2.63
N ASP A 214 11.98 18.68 3.27
CA ASP A 214 12.82 19.71 2.66
C ASP A 214 14.22 19.15 2.37
N ARG A 215 14.84 18.42 3.32
CA ARG A 215 16.11 17.73 3.11
C ARG A 215 16.04 16.76 1.93
N PHE A 216 15.03 15.89 1.87
CA PHE A 216 14.89 14.96 0.76
C PHE A 216 14.67 15.65 -0.59
N SER A 217 13.99 16.79 -0.60
CA SER A 217 13.70 17.54 -1.83
C SER A 217 14.92 18.31 -2.36
N ILE A 218 15.72 18.86 -1.45
CA ILE A 218 16.88 19.72 -1.78
C ILE A 218 18.14 18.89 -1.99
N ASP A 219 18.42 17.93 -1.11
CA ASP A 219 19.67 17.17 -1.11
C ASP A 219 19.61 16.06 -2.18
N PRO A 220 20.47 16.10 -3.21
CA PRO A 220 20.51 15.07 -4.25
C PRO A 220 21.03 13.72 -3.72
N ASP A 221 21.81 13.70 -2.64
CA ASP A 221 22.38 12.48 -2.08
C ASP A 221 21.32 11.64 -1.35
N LYS A 222 20.24 12.27 -0.85
CA LYS A 222 19.09 11.58 -0.27
C LYS A 222 18.34 10.78 -1.33
N PHE A 223 18.65 9.50 -1.39
CA PHE A 223 18.17 8.57 -2.40
C PHE A 223 16.81 7.95 -2.06
N VAL A 224 16.61 7.52 -0.80
CA VAL A 224 15.39 6.82 -0.36
C VAL A 224 14.62 7.62 0.68
N PHE A 225 13.29 7.62 0.59
CA PHE A 225 12.41 8.08 1.65
C PHE A 225 11.54 6.92 2.15
N LEU A 226 11.72 6.52 3.41
CA LEU A 226 10.90 5.52 4.10
C LEU A 226 9.65 6.16 4.70
N LEU A 227 8.47 5.67 4.32
CA LEU A 227 7.18 6.24 4.72
C LEU A 227 6.24 5.18 5.26
N CYS A 228 5.65 5.45 6.43
CA CYS A 228 4.50 4.67 6.86
C CYS A 228 3.26 5.11 6.07
N THR A 229 2.54 4.19 5.43
CA THR A 229 1.35 4.51 4.61
C THR A 229 0.30 5.30 5.39
N LYS A 230 0.12 4.99 6.69
CA LYS A 230 -0.80 5.72 7.58
C LYS A 230 -0.31 7.12 7.95
N ALA A 231 1.00 7.29 8.19
CA ALA A 231 1.57 8.60 8.50
C ALA A 231 1.60 9.53 7.27
N GLY A 232 1.68 8.95 6.07
CA GLY A 232 1.66 9.66 4.78
C GLY A 232 0.29 10.22 4.36
N GLY A 233 -0.80 9.87 5.05
CA GLY A 233 -2.16 10.38 4.79
C GLY A 233 -2.33 11.88 5.05
N LEU A 234 -1.34 12.53 5.65
CA LEU A 234 -1.40 13.91 6.16
C LEU A 234 -1.10 15.00 5.12
N GLY A 235 -1.22 14.73 3.82
CA GLY A 235 -1.17 15.82 2.83
C GLY A 235 0.22 16.20 2.29
N ILE A 236 1.28 15.44 2.59
CA ILE A 236 2.67 15.78 2.23
C ILE A 236 2.91 15.81 0.70
N ASN A 237 3.88 16.62 0.25
CA ASN A 237 4.27 16.77 -1.15
C ASN A 237 5.70 16.27 -1.36
N LEU A 238 5.88 15.28 -2.25
CA LEU A 238 7.15 14.60 -2.50
C LEU A 238 7.39 14.45 -4.01
N THR A 239 7.26 15.55 -4.75
CA THR A 239 7.47 15.59 -6.22
C THR A 239 8.93 15.40 -6.64
N ALA A 240 9.88 15.48 -5.70
CA ALA A 240 11.30 15.21 -5.95
C ALA A 240 11.58 13.73 -6.30
N ALA A 241 10.70 12.81 -5.89
CA ALA A 241 10.81 11.39 -6.23
C ALA A 241 9.96 11.02 -7.45
N ASP A 242 10.49 10.10 -8.25
CA ASP A 242 9.88 9.59 -9.47
C ASP A 242 9.60 8.09 -9.42
N VAL A 243 10.10 7.38 -8.40
CA VAL A 243 9.81 5.97 -8.16
C VAL A 243 9.12 5.77 -6.82
N VAL A 244 8.06 4.97 -6.82
CA VAL A 244 7.34 4.55 -5.62
C VAL A 244 7.37 3.03 -5.50
N ILE A 245 7.72 2.52 -4.33
CA ILE A 245 7.63 1.11 -4.00
C ILE A 245 6.60 0.94 -2.88
N ILE A 246 5.51 0.23 -3.18
CA ILE A 246 4.56 -0.22 -2.17
C ILE A 246 5.04 -1.60 -1.68
N TYR A 247 5.73 -1.62 -0.55
CA TYR A 247 6.36 -2.84 -0.01
C TYR A 247 5.30 -3.83 0.49
N ASP A 248 4.26 -3.33 1.16
CA ASP A 248 3.09 -4.09 1.54
C ASP A 248 1.81 -3.27 1.39
N SER A 249 0.81 -3.90 0.75
CA SER A 249 -0.43 -3.21 0.37
C SER A 249 -1.39 -3.09 1.56
N ASP A 250 -2.19 -2.03 1.58
CA ASP A 250 -3.31 -1.89 2.51
C ASP A 250 -4.51 -2.76 2.06
N TRP A 251 -5.37 -3.12 3.00
CA TRP A 251 -6.67 -3.71 2.69
C TRP A 251 -7.60 -2.70 2.01
N ASN A 252 -7.40 -1.41 2.30
CA ASN A 252 -8.08 -0.32 1.63
C ASN A 252 -7.21 0.25 0.49
N PRO A 253 -7.52 -0.03 -0.78
CA PRO A 253 -6.71 0.44 -1.93
C PRO A 253 -6.64 1.97 -2.02
N GLN A 254 -7.58 2.71 -1.41
CA GLN A 254 -7.55 4.16 -1.38
C GLN A 254 -6.33 4.70 -0.62
N ASN A 255 -5.88 4.01 0.43
CA ASN A 255 -4.71 4.43 1.20
C ASN A 255 -3.45 4.37 0.32
N ASP A 256 -3.31 3.30 -0.47
CA ASP A 256 -2.18 3.15 -1.39
C ASP A 256 -2.26 4.16 -2.55
N LEU A 257 -3.45 4.42 -3.09
CA LEU A 257 -3.64 5.47 -4.10
C LEU A 257 -3.29 6.87 -3.55
N GLN A 258 -3.61 7.15 -2.30
CA GLN A 258 -3.23 8.39 -1.64
C GLN A 258 -1.72 8.48 -1.40
N ALA A 259 -1.05 7.36 -1.12
CA ALA A 259 0.40 7.28 -1.02
C ALA A 259 1.07 7.56 -2.38
N GLN A 260 0.59 6.94 -3.47
CA GLN A 260 1.07 7.23 -4.83
C GLN A 260 0.85 8.70 -5.21
N ALA A 261 -0.27 9.29 -4.81
CA ALA A 261 -0.59 10.69 -5.09
C ALA A 261 0.33 11.71 -4.39
N ARG A 262 1.26 11.28 -3.52
CA ARG A 262 2.27 12.15 -2.89
C ARG A 262 3.37 12.59 -3.85
N CYS A 263 3.71 11.74 -4.82
CA CYS A 263 4.67 12.06 -5.88
C CYS A 263 3.97 12.33 -7.22
N HIS A 264 2.84 11.65 -7.51
CA HIS A 264 2.05 11.88 -8.72
C HIS A 264 1.07 13.04 -8.50
N ARG A 265 1.62 14.25 -8.41
CA ARG A 265 0.89 15.50 -8.15
C ARG A 265 1.41 16.62 -9.04
N ILE A 266 0.62 17.67 -9.17
CA ILE A 266 1.01 18.94 -9.80
C ILE A 266 2.38 19.37 -9.26
N GLY A 267 3.33 19.62 -10.18
CA GLY A 267 4.74 19.87 -9.88
C GLY A 267 5.67 18.72 -10.27
N GLN A 268 5.16 17.50 -10.47
CA GLN A 268 5.93 16.39 -11.00
C GLN A 268 6.19 16.55 -12.49
N GLN A 269 7.46 16.48 -12.88
CA GLN A 269 7.91 16.62 -14.28
C GLN A 269 8.36 15.27 -14.88
N LYS A 270 8.73 14.29 -14.04
CA LYS A 270 9.18 12.97 -14.46
C LYS A 270 8.03 11.97 -14.46
N MET A 271 8.10 10.98 -15.36
CA MET A 271 7.20 9.83 -15.35
C MET A 271 7.33 9.09 -14.02
N VAL A 272 6.19 8.83 -13.36
CA VAL A 272 6.17 8.15 -12.07
C VAL A 272 6.04 6.64 -12.26
N LYS A 273 7.03 5.88 -11.77
CA LYS A 273 7.00 4.41 -11.78
C LYS A 273 6.56 3.90 -10.41
N VAL A 274 5.49 3.11 -10.35
CA VAL A 274 4.99 2.51 -9.10
C VAL A 274 5.20 1.01 -9.14
N TYR A 275 6.03 0.49 -8.25
CA TYR A 275 6.25 -0.94 -8.04
C TYR A 275 5.46 -1.42 -6.83
N ARG A 276 4.47 -2.29 -7.03
CA ARG A 276 3.72 -2.93 -5.96
C ARG A 276 4.21 -4.34 -5.74
N LEU A 277 4.79 -4.61 -4.57
CA LEU A 277 5.31 -5.93 -4.25
C LEU A 277 4.19 -6.83 -3.72
N ILE A 278 4.00 -7.99 -4.35
CA ILE A 278 3.01 -8.99 -3.93
C ILE A 278 3.67 -10.35 -3.85
N THR A 279 3.50 -11.02 -2.72
CA THR A 279 4.04 -12.36 -2.52
C THR A 279 3.13 -13.40 -3.18
N ARG A 280 3.68 -14.16 -4.14
CA ARG A 280 2.96 -15.19 -4.89
C ARG A 280 2.56 -16.37 -4.00
N ASN A 281 1.40 -16.99 -4.28
CA ASN A 281 0.87 -18.14 -3.54
C ASN A 281 0.65 -17.88 -2.04
N THR A 282 0.31 -16.64 -1.67
CA THR A 282 -0.02 -16.25 -0.30
C THR A 282 -1.34 -15.49 -0.25
N TYR A 283 -1.82 -15.19 0.97
CA TYR A 283 -3.00 -14.37 1.17
C TYR A 283 -2.89 -12.97 0.51
N GLU A 284 -1.68 -12.44 0.26
CA GLU A 284 -1.49 -11.11 -0.34
C GLU A 284 -2.12 -11.00 -1.72
N ARG A 285 -2.11 -12.08 -2.51
CA ARG A 285 -2.73 -12.07 -3.84
C ARG A 285 -4.24 -11.97 -3.74
N GLU A 286 -4.85 -12.80 -2.89
CA GLU A 286 -6.30 -12.76 -2.66
C GLU A 286 -6.75 -11.40 -2.09
N MET A 287 -5.97 -10.84 -1.17
CA MET A 287 -6.19 -9.50 -0.63
C MET A 287 -6.16 -8.44 -1.74
N PHE A 288 -5.16 -8.50 -2.62
CA PHE A 288 -5.03 -7.59 -3.75
C PHE A 288 -6.18 -7.70 -4.75
N ASP A 289 -6.59 -8.93 -5.10
CA ASP A 289 -7.70 -9.17 -6.02
C ASP A 289 -9.02 -8.62 -5.45
N ARG A 290 -9.27 -8.84 -4.15
CA ARG A 290 -10.43 -8.26 -3.43
C ARG A 290 -10.39 -6.74 -3.36
N ALA A 291 -9.22 -6.16 -3.05
CA ALA A 291 -9.05 -4.71 -3.03
C ALA A 291 -9.25 -4.09 -4.42
N SER A 292 -8.77 -4.77 -5.47
CA SER A 292 -8.95 -4.34 -6.86
C SER A 292 -10.42 -4.36 -7.29
N LEU A 293 -11.18 -5.39 -6.88
CA LEU A 293 -12.62 -5.45 -7.11
C LEU A 293 -13.36 -4.28 -6.44
N LYS A 294 -13.01 -3.95 -5.19
CA LYS A 294 -13.56 -2.78 -4.48
C LYS A 294 -13.27 -1.48 -5.22
N LEU A 295 -12.05 -1.30 -5.72
CA LEU A 295 -11.69 -0.12 -6.50
C LEU A 295 -12.44 -0.03 -7.84
N GLY A 296 -12.68 -1.18 -8.49
CA GLY A 296 -13.46 -1.29 -9.72
C GLY A 296 -14.90 -0.82 -9.54
N LEU A 297 -15.55 -1.25 -8.45
CA LEU A 297 -16.89 -0.80 -8.08
C LEU A 297 -16.92 0.71 -7.83
N ASP A 298 -15.97 1.23 -7.05
CA ASP A 298 -15.81 2.66 -6.80
C ASP A 298 -15.67 3.48 -8.10
N ARG A 299 -14.87 2.98 -9.05
CA ARG A 299 -14.69 3.62 -10.37
C ARG A 299 -15.96 3.55 -11.22
N ALA A 300 -16.64 2.42 -11.28
CA ALA A 300 -17.86 2.26 -12.07
C ALA A 300 -18.97 3.24 -11.61
N VAL A 301 -19.13 3.39 -10.29
CA VAL A 301 -20.10 4.31 -9.69
C VAL A 301 -19.72 5.77 -9.93
N LEU A 302 -18.44 6.12 -9.79
CA LEU A 302 -18.02 7.52 -9.71
C LEU A 302 -17.41 8.11 -10.98
N GLN A 303 -16.74 7.34 -11.85
CA GLN A 303 -16.16 7.87 -13.09
C GLN A 303 -17.24 8.22 -14.12
N SER A 304 -18.32 7.45 -14.17
CA SER A 304 -19.44 7.69 -15.07
C SER A 304 -20.28 8.94 -14.70
N MET A 305 -19.95 9.65 -13.61
CA MET A 305 -20.47 10.98 -13.29
C MET A 305 -19.71 12.12 -14.00
N GLY A 306 -18.42 11.94 -14.29
CA GLY A 306 -17.56 13.00 -14.86
C GLY A 306 -17.48 13.00 -16.38
N SER A 307 -17.77 11.88 -17.05
CA SER A 307 -17.44 11.70 -18.47
C SER A 307 -18.49 12.22 -19.47
N LYS A 308 -19.70 12.60 -19.04
CA LYS A 308 -20.77 13.03 -19.97
C LYS A 308 -20.75 14.54 -20.29
N GLU A 309 -20.06 15.40 -19.53
CA GLU A 309 -20.03 16.85 -19.79
C GLU A 309 -18.96 17.30 -20.80
N ALA A 310 -18.04 16.41 -21.22
CA ALA A 310 -16.98 16.75 -22.19
C ALA A 310 -17.29 16.37 -23.66
N ARG A 311 -18.50 15.86 -23.97
CA ARG A 311 -18.85 15.37 -25.33
C ARG A 311 -19.89 16.20 -26.09
N GLN A 312 -20.23 17.40 -25.63
CA GLN A 312 -21.23 18.24 -26.28
C GLN A 312 -20.69 19.60 -26.75
N VAL A 313 -19.53 19.63 -27.41
CA VAL A 313 -19.21 20.67 -28.39
C VAL A 313 -18.38 20.05 -29.52
N CYS A 314 -19.05 19.86 -30.66
CA CYS A 314 -18.58 19.65 -32.04
C CYS A 314 -19.52 18.67 -32.75
N VAL A 315 -20.76 19.13 -32.99
CA VAL A 315 -21.51 18.67 -34.17
C VAL A 315 -21.27 19.73 -35.23
N LEU A 316 -20.40 19.40 -36.18
CA LEU A 316 -20.36 20.07 -37.47
C LEU A 316 -21.62 19.66 -38.23
N ASN A 317 -22.46 20.65 -38.52
CA ASN A 317 -23.09 20.87 -39.82
C ASN A 317 -23.51 22.34 -39.89
#